data_AF-A0A8S4D8X6-F1
#
_entry.id   AF-A0A8S4D8X6-F1
#
_cell.length_a   1.000
_cell.length_b   1.000
_cell.length_c   1.000
_cell.angle_alpha   90.00
_cell.angle_beta   90.00
_cell.angle_gamma   90.00
#
_symmetry.space_group_name_H-M   'P 1'
#
loop_
_entity.id
_entity.type
_entity.pdbx_description
1 polymer ?
#
loop_
_entity_poly.entity_id
_entity_poly.type
_entity_poly.pdbx_seq_one_letter_code
_entity_poly.pdbx_strand_id
1 'polypeptide(L)'
;MPSKKTVGAEKAADSIMECLEVGAEYRKELAEARGQTVAPPLLMAAFGAASPEDFLMETVKRIRSSDLEEALILLPFKSACDVVKMLPSLLDRGDNTELLCRLAIFLLKVHHASLVANDGLLKYMIQIQAKASMRLNELRDTVGDNMAALGWLGRAAEAAEREQLFAEAGVRHKQRRRRQPAKRPIVTVT
;
A
#
# COMPACT_ATOMS: atom_id res chain seq x y z
N MET A 1 19.23 -28.69 -5.38
CA MET A 1 19.99 -27.42 -5.43
C MET A 1 19.08 -26.25 -5.03
N PRO A 2 18.89 -25.97 -3.73
CA PRO A 2 18.27 -24.74 -3.27
C PRO A 2 19.37 -23.68 -3.18
N SER A 3 19.55 -22.82 -4.19
CA SER A 3 20.67 -21.86 -4.16
C SER A 3 20.41 -20.51 -4.82
N LYS A 4 19.47 -20.39 -5.78
CA LYS A 4 19.19 -19.08 -6.41
C LYS A 4 18.25 -18.18 -5.62
N LYS A 5 17.35 -18.76 -4.80
CA LYS A 5 16.40 -17.99 -3.99
C LYS A 5 17.09 -17.29 -2.81
N THR A 6 17.98 -18.02 -2.13
CA THR A 6 18.73 -17.50 -0.97
C THR A 6 19.67 -16.35 -1.31
N VAL A 7 20.31 -16.36 -2.49
CA VAL A 7 21.22 -15.28 -2.91
C VAL A 7 20.50 -13.93 -3.06
N GLY A 8 19.23 -13.92 -3.45
CA GLY A 8 18.42 -12.69 -3.51
C GLY A 8 18.15 -12.14 -2.12
N ALA A 9 17.74 -13.02 -1.21
CA ALA A 9 17.47 -12.69 0.19
C ALA A 9 18.72 -12.22 0.95
N GLU A 10 19.87 -12.87 0.74
CA GLU A 10 21.16 -12.48 1.34
C GLU A 10 21.54 -11.05 0.92
N LYS A 11 21.51 -10.75 -0.39
CA LYS A 11 21.78 -9.40 -0.90
C LYS A 11 20.82 -8.35 -0.36
N ALA A 12 19.55 -8.72 -0.23
CA ALA A 12 18.54 -7.83 0.33
C ALA A 12 18.78 -7.57 1.83
N ALA A 13 19.19 -8.59 2.60
CA ALA A 13 19.57 -8.44 4.00
C ALA A 13 20.81 -7.55 4.14
N ASP A 14 21.85 -7.76 3.32
CA ASP A 14 23.05 -6.92 3.28
C ASP A 14 22.70 -5.46 2.96
N SER A 15 21.81 -5.23 1.99
CA SER A 15 21.36 -3.87 1.63
C SER A 15 20.62 -3.19 2.79
N ILE A 16 19.80 -3.93 3.55
CA ILE A 16 19.13 -3.38 4.74
C ILE A 16 20.15 -3.06 5.83
N MET A 17 21.12 -3.95 6.08
CA MET A 17 22.15 -3.72 7.10
C MET A 17 23.02 -2.51 6.77
N GLU A 18 23.50 -2.40 5.52
CA GLU A 18 24.25 -1.23 5.04
C GLU A 18 23.43 0.06 5.19
N CYS A 19 22.14 0.01 4.84
CA CYS A 19 21.24 1.15 5.02
C CYS A 19 21.15 1.60 6.48
N LEU A 20 21.02 0.66 7.41
CA LEU A 20 20.93 0.94 8.84
C LEU A 20 22.25 1.51 9.40
N GLU A 21 23.39 0.99 8.96
CA GLU A 21 24.72 1.44 9.37
C GLU A 21 24.97 2.88 8.91
N VAL A 22 24.82 3.14 7.60
CA VAL A 22 24.97 4.49 7.03
C VAL A 22 23.98 5.48 7.66
N GLY A 23 22.74 5.05 7.87
CA GLY A 23 21.73 5.88 8.53
C GLY A 23 22.02 6.15 10.02
N ALA A 24 22.71 5.24 10.72
CA ALA A 24 23.13 5.45 12.10
C ALA A 24 24.33 6.41 12.19
N GLU A 25 25.30 6.27 11.29
CA GLU A 25 26.44 7.19 11.17
C GLU A 25 25.97 8.61 10.87
N TYR A 26 25.09 8.77 9.88
CA TYR A 26 24.53 10.09 9.54
C TYR A 26 23.75 10.72 10.70
N ARG A 27 22.98 9.93 11.47
CA ARG A 27 22.31 10.44 12.68
C ARG A 27 23.30 10.93 13.73
N LYS A 28 24.44 10.25 13.87
CA LYS A 28 25.49 10.64 14.80
C LYS A 28 26.15 11.94 14.37
N GLU A 29 26.50 12.07 13.09
CA GLU A 29 27.07 13.31 12.52
C GLU A 29 26.12 14.50 12.68
N LEU A 30 24.82 14.31 12.41
CA LEU A 30 23.79 15.34 12.62
C LEU A 30 23.70 15.77 14.09
N ALA A 31 23.81 14.84 15.03
CA ALA A 31 23.80 15.14 16.46
C ALA A 31 25.05 15.91 16.90
N GLU A 32 26.21 15.60 16.31
CA GLU A 32 27.48 16.27 16.59
C GLU A 32 27.56 17.68 15.98
N ALA A 33 26.94 17.87 14.81
CA ALA A 33 26.94 19.13 14.07
C ALA A 33 26.15 20.28 14.73
N ARG A 34 25.37 20.01 15.81
CA ARG A 34 24.65 21.01 16.63
C ARG A 34 23.94 22.12 15.82
N GLY A 35 23.28 21.75 14.73
CA GLY A 35 22.51 22.68 13.87
C GLY A 35 23.25 23.21 12.64
N GLN A 36 24.48 22.75 12.38
CA GLN A 36 25.12 22.92 11.08
C GLN A 36 24.56 21.94 10.05
N THR A 37 24.48 22.36 8.80
CA THR A 37 24.00 21.53 7.69
C THR A 37 25.04 20.45 7.38
N VAL A 38 24.70 19.19 7.67
CA VAL A 38 25.49 18.03 7.27
C VAL A 38 24.95 17.53 5.92
N ALA A 39 25.84 17.31 4.96
CA ALA A 39 25.44 16.74 3.68
C ALA A 39 25.09 15.26 3.86
N PRO A 40 24.02 14.74 3.21
CA PRO A 40 23.71 13.32 3.25
C PRO A 40 24.87 12.49 2.66
N PRO A 41 25.16 11.30 3.22
CA PRO A 41 26.10 10.34 2.65
C PRO A 41 25.77 10.06 1.18
N LEU A 42 26.80 9.81 0.36
CA LEU A 42 26.66 9.58 -1.09
C LEU A 42 25.66 8.47 -1.42
N LEU A 43 25.63 7.40 -0.62
CA LEU A 43 24.68 6.30 -0.81
C LEU A 43 23.24 6.75 -0.55
N MET A 44 22.98 7.51 0.51
CA MET A 44 21.65 8.10 0.77
C MET A 44 21.23 9.05 -0.36
N ALA A 45 22.15 9.91 -0.81
CA ALA A 45 21.91 10.82 -1.92
C ALA A 45 21.59 10.09 -3.23
N ALA A 46 22.26 8.95 -3.51
CA ALA A 46 21.98 8.11 -4.67
C ALA A 46 20.59 7.47 -4.64
N PHE A 47 20.02 7.28 -3.45
CA PHE A 47 18.65 6.83 -3.26
C PHE A 47 17.64 7.98 -3.21
N GLY A 48 18.09 9.23 -3.29
CA GLY A 48 17.25 10.42 -3.15
C GLY A 48 16.69 10.61 -1.74
N ALA A 49 17.34 10.02 -0.73
CA ALA A 49 16.89 10.03 0.65
C ALA A 49 17.49 11.22 1.42
N ALA A 50 16.63 12.01 2.06
CA ALA A 50 17.04 13.14 2.90
C ALA A 50 17.21 12.74 4.37
N SER A 51 16.44 11.76 4.83
CA SER A 51 16.49 11.20 6.19
C SER A 51 16.88 9.71 6.17
N PRO A 52 17.43 9.18 7.29
CA PRO A 52 17.65 7.74 7.46
C PRO A 52 16.37 6.92 7.25
N GLU A 53 15.23 7.46 7.66
CA GLU A 53 13.92 6.84 7.48
C GLU A 53 13.56 6.76 5.99
N ASP A 54 13.76 7.84 5.21
CA ASP A 54 13.59 7.82 3.75
C ASP A 54 14.50 6.76 3.10
N PHE A 55 15.73 6.65 3.59
CA PHE A 55 16.69 5.71 3.02
C PHE A 55 16.26 4.27 3.25
N LEU A 56 15.76 3.95 4.45
CA LEU A 56 15.17 2.64 4.72
C LEU A 56 13.97 2.37 3.81
N MET A 57 13.08 3.36 3.67
CA MET A 57 11.88 3.23 2.84
C MET A 57 12.23 2.91 1.38
N GLU A 58 13.17 3.65 0.79
CA GLU A 58 13.60 3.43 -0.59
C GLU A 58 14.39 2.12 -0.76
N THR A 59 15.18 1.73 0.25
CA THR A 59 15.89 0.45 0.25
C THR A 59 14.90 -0.72 0.22
N VAL A 60 13.91 -0.72 1.12
CA VAL A 60 12.91 -1.80 1.19
C VAL A 60 12.05 -1.84 -0.07
N LYS A 61 11.64 -0.69 -0.63
CA LYS A 61 10.83 -0.64 -1.88
C LYS A 61 11.52 -1.30 -3.07
N ARG A 62 12.86 -1.30 -3.11
CA ARG A 62 13.64 -1.91 -4.20
C ARG A 62 13.85 -3.41 -4.03
N ILE A 63 13.63 -3.95 -2.82
CA ILE A 63 13.72 -5.38 -2.57
C ILE A 63 12.53 -6.09 -3.22
N ARG A 64 12.80 -7.20 -3.90
CA ARG A 64 11.75 -8.02 -4.51
C ARG A 64 10.84 -8.56 -3.41
N SER A 65 9.53 -8.53 -3.63
CA SER A 65 8.57 -9.05 -2.67
C SER A 65 8.78 -10.53 -2.33
N SER A 66 9.38 -11.33 -3.23
CA SER A 66 9.73 -12.74 -2.97
C SER A 66 10.88 -12.91 -1.97
N ASP A 67 11.75 -11.91 -1.88
CA ASP A 67 13.01 -12.01 -1.16
C ASP A 67 12.94 -11.27 0.18
N LEU A 68 11.96 -10.37 0.36
CA LEU A 68 11.84 -9.52 1.55
C LEU A 68 11.67 -10.33 2.84
N GLU A 69 10.76 -11.29 2.88
CA GLU A 69 10.53 -12.09 4.08
C GLU A 69 11.76 -12.94 4.42
N GLU A 70 12.37 -13.60 3.44
CA GLU A 70 13.61 -14.35 3.65
C GLU A 70 14.75 -13.42 4.13
N ALA A 71 14.88 -12.23 3.57
CA ALA A 71 15.89 -11.25 3.97
C ALA A 71 15.71 -10.79 5.44
N LEU A 72 14.46 -10.57 5.88
CA LEU A 72 14.16 -10.17 7.25
C LEU A 72 14.51 -11.27 8.27
N ILE A 73 14.44 -12.55 7.89
CA ILE A 73 14.90 -13.67 8.75
C ILE A 73 16.43 -13.63 8.91
N LEU A 74 17.15 -13.25 7.86
CA LEU A 74 18.61 -13.21 7.85
C LEU A 74 19.19 -12.03 8.66
N LEU A 75 18.36 -11.06 9.04
CA LEU A 75 18.83 -9.91 9.82
C LEU A 75 19.26 -10.32 11.24
N PRO A 76 20.42 -9.85 11.70
CA PRO A 76 20.77 -9.90 13.11
C PRO A 76 19.71 -9.17 13.95
N PHE A 77 19.46 -9.65 15.17
CA PHE A 77 18.43 -9.08 16.05
C PHE A 77 18.61 -7.57 16.30
N LYS A 78 19.87 -7.09 16.39
CA LYS A 78 20.16 -5.66 16.52
C LYS A 78 19.59 -4.84 15.35
N SER A 79 19.85 -5.27 14.13
CA SER A 79 19.35 -4.63 12.91
C SER A 79 17.82 -4.68 12.85
N ALA A 80 17.21 -5.81 13.22
CA ALA A 80 15.75 -5.93 13.34
C ALA A 80 15.17 -4.93 14.35
N CYS A 81 15.82 -4.73 15.50
CA CYS A 81 15.40 -3.72 16.48
C CYS A 81 15.48 -2.30 15.92
N ASP A 82 16.50 -1.99 15.12
CA ASP A 82 16.67 -0.66 14.54
C ASP A 82 15.61 -0.38 13.47
N VAL A 83 15.20 -1.40 12.69
CA VAL A 83 14.02 -1.31 11.81
C VAL A 83 12.76 -1.02 12.63
N VAL A 84 12.50 -1.78 13.71
CA VAL A 84 11.32 -1.60 14.57
C VAL A 84 11.23 -0.17 15.12
N LYS A 85 12.36 0.44 15.49
CA LYS A 85 12.39 1.83 16.01
C LYS A 85 12.01 2.88 14.96
N MET A 86 12.23 2.61 13.67
CA MET A 86 11.94 3.55 12.57
C MET A 86 10.54 3.38 11.98
N LEU A 87 9.88 2.24 12.20
CA LEU A 87 8.54 1.99 11.66
C LEU A 87 7.47 3.02 12.09
N PRO A 88 7.43 3.53 13.34
CA PRO A 88 6.45 4.54 13.73
C PRO A 88 6.51 5.83 12.92
N SER A 89 7.70 6.38 12.69
CA SER A 89 7.85 7.63 11.91
C SER A 89 7.52 7.42 10.44
N LEU A 90 7.81 6.22 9.90
CA LEU A 90 7.39 5.85 8.55
C LEU A 90 5.88 5.72 8.43
N LEU A 91 5.22 5.06 9.38
CA LEU A 91 3.75 4.91 9.39
C LEU A 91 3.02 6.26 9.54
N ASP A 92 3.64 7.25 10.20
CA ASP A 92 3.06 8.59 10.31
C ASP A 92 2.92 9.31 8.97
N ARG A 93 3.76 8.99 7.99
CA ARG A 93 3.68 9.59 6.65
C ARG A 93 2.50 9.07 5.83
N GLY A 94 2.07 7.84 6.09
CA GLY A 94 0.96 7.18 5.40
C GLY A 94 1.30 6.66 3.99
N ASP A 95 2.55 6.74 3.55
CA ASP A 95 3.00 6.17 2.30
C ASP A 95 3.39 4.69 2.47
N ASN A 96 3.01 3.85 1.50
CA ASN A 96 3.35 2.42 1.46
C ASN A 96 2.98 1.64 2.74
N THR A 97 1.85 1.99 3.38
CA THR A 97 1.36 1.40 4.64
C THR A 97 1.35 -0.13 4.62
N GLU A 98 0.95 -0.77 3.52
CA GLU A 98 0.94 -2.24 3.41
C GLU A 98 2.34 -2.83 3.60
N LEU A 99 3.36 -2.25 2.96
CA LEU A 99 4.74 -2.71 3.03
C LEU A 99 5.30 -2.57 4.44
N LEU A 100 5.03 -1.43 5.09
CA LEU A 100 5.45 -1.16 6.47
C LEU A 100 4.75 -2.09 7.47
N CYS A 101 3.46 -2.37 7.28
CA CYS A 101 2.73 -3.35 8.07
C CYS A 101 3.28 -4.77 7.87
N ARG A 102 3.63 -5.13 6.63
CA ARG A 102 4.23 -6.44 6.31
C ARG A 102 5.58 -6.60 7.02
N LEU A 103 6.45 -5.60 6.94
CA LEU A 103 7.70 -5.51 7.71
C LEU A 103 7.47 -5.72 9.21
N ALA A 104 6.55 -4.93 9.80
CA ALA A 104 6.24 -4.98 11.21
C ALA A 104 5.79 -6.38 11.66
N ILE A 105 4.77 -6.92 11.00
CA ILE A 105 4.19 -8.23 11.31
C ILE A 105 5.23 -9.32 11.18
N PHE A 106 6.06 -9.27 10.14
CA PHE A 106 7.06 -10.29 9.90
C PHE A 106 8.18 -10.26 10.95
N LEU A 107 8.72 -9.08 11.27
CA LEU A 107 9.72 -8.92 12.33
C LEU A 107 9.17 -9.36 13.70
N LEU A 108 7.90 -9.04 14.00
CA LEU A 108 7.21 -9.51 15.20
C LEU A 108 7.08 -11.04 15.24
N LYS A 109 6.75 -11.67 14.11
CA LYS A 109 6.65 -13.13 14.01
C LYS A 109 7.99 -13.82 14.24
N VAL A 110 9.07 -13.31 13.64
CA VAL A 110 10.40 -13.93 13.70
C VAL A 110 11.06 -13.69 15.06
N HIS A 111 10.96 -12.48 15.61
CA HIS A 111 11.69 -12.08 16.83
C HIS A 111 10.79 -11.90 18.06
N HIS A 112 9.60 -12.50 18.08
CA HIS A 112 8.59 -12.28 19.14
C HIS A 112 9.19 -12.33 20.56
N ALA A 113 9.86 -13.44 20.90
CA ALA A 113 10.41 -13.64 22.25
C ALA A 113 11.44 -12.56 22.63
N SER A 114 12.33 -12.20 21.71
CA SER A 114 13.38 -11.22 21.93
C SER A 114 12.85 -9.78 21.98
N LEU A 115 11.81 -9.47 21.20
CA LEU A 115 11.15 -8.15 21.20
C LEU A 115 10.33 -7.93 22.47
N VAL A 116 9.56 -8.93 22.90
CA VAL A 116 8.72 -8.83 24.12
C VAL A 116 9.58 -8.78 25.38
N ALA A 117 10.74 -9.45 25.40
CA ALA A 117 11.67 -9.37 26.52
C ALA A 117 12.39 -8.01 26.65
N ASN A 118 12.30 -7.14 25.64
CA ASN A 118 12.95 -5.83 25.65
C ASN A 118 11.93 -4.71 25.92
N ASP A 119 11.81 -4.31 27.18
CA ASP A 119 10.88 -3.25 27.62
C ASP A 119 11.05 -1.93 26.83
N GLY A 120 12.28 -1.63 26.39
CA GLY A 120 12.57 -0.44 25.59
C GLY A 120 11.95 -0.46 24.19
N LEU A 121 11.62 -1.64 23.66
CA LEU A 121 10.98 -1.82 22.36
C LEU A 121 9.46 -1.87 22.41
N LEU A 122 8.89 -2.21 23.57
CA LEU A 122 7.44 -2.29 23.77
C LEU A 122 6.73 -0.99 23.38
N LYS A 123 7.31 0.16 23.72
CA LYS A 123 6.77 1.47 23.32
C LYS A 123 6.62 1.63 21.81
N TYR A 124 7.59 1.14 21.03
CA TYR A 124 7.54 1.22 19.57
C TYR A 124 6.51 0.25 19.00
N MET A 125 6.37 -0.95 19.58
CA MET A 125 5.34 -1.91 19.16
C MET A 125 3.92 -1.36 19.37
N ILE A 126 3.66 -0.69 20.50
CA ILE A 126 2.37 -0.03 20.77
C ILE A 126 2.12 1.09 19.74
N GLN A 127 3.14 1.90 19.44
CA GLN A 127 3.04 2.95 18.42
C GLN A 127 2.79 2.39 17.02
N ILE A 128 3.49 1.32 16.63
CA ILE A 128 3.28 0.62 15.35
C ILE A 128 1.85 0.13 15.28
N GLN A 129 1.34 -0.56 16.30
CA GLN A 129 -0.03 -1.08 16.32
C GLN A 129 -1.05 0.05 16.13
N ALA A 130 -0.93 1.14 16.89
CA ALA A 130 -1.84 2.27 16.82
C ALA A 130 -1.82 2.95 15.45
N LYS A 131 -0.62 3.31 14.96
CA LYS A 131 -0.44 4.03 13.69
C LYS A 131 -0.83 3.15 12.49
N ALA A 132 -0.43 1.88 12.48
CA ALA A 132 -0.82 0.94 11.43
C ALA A 132 -2.34 0.76 11.37
N SER A 133 -3.00 0.56 12.52
CA SER A 133 -4.46 0.39 12.57
C SER A 133 -5.19 1.63 12.07
N MET A 134 -4.72 2.83 12.46
CA MET A 134 -5.26 4.10 11.98
C MET A 134 -5.13 4.22 10.46
N ARG A 135 -3.92 4.05 9.92
CA ARG A 135 -3.68 4.17 8.46
C ARG A 135 -4.41 3.11 7.64
N LEU A 136 -4.49 1.87 8.13
CA LEU A 136 -5.23 0.81 7.44
C LEU A 136 -6.73 1.07 7.43
N ASN A 137 -7.29 1.59 8.52
CA ASN A 137 -8.71 1.97 8.56
C ASN A 137 -9.00 3.13 7.62
N GLU A 138 -8.17 4.19 7.61
CA GLU A 138 -8.30 5.31 6.67
C GLU A 138 -8.29 4.83 5.20
N LEU A 139 -7.36 3.93 4.87
CA LEU A 139 -7.27 3.36 3.52
C LEU A 139 -8.48 2.49 3.18
N ARG A 140 -8.91 1.64 4.12
CA ARG A 140 -10.09 0.79 3.96
C ARG A 140 -11.35 1.63 3.73
N ASP A 141 -11.54 2.67 4.53
CA ASP A 141 -12.73 3.52 4.48
C ASP A 141 -12.73 4.30 3.15
N THR A 142 -11.59 4.87 2.75
CA THR A 142 -11.46 5.54 1.44
C THR A 142 -11.80 4.62 0.27
N VAL A 143 -11.26 3.39 0.26
CA VAL A 143 -11.55 2.40 -0.80
C VAL A 143 -13.00 1.94 -0.73
N GLY A 144 -13.53 1.72 0.48
CA GLY A 144 -14.92 1.30 0.71
C GLY A 144 -15.92 2.33 0.21
N ASP A 145 -15.73 3.60 0.57
CA ASP A 145 -16.57 4.71 0.14
C ASP A 145 -16.51 4.90 -1.37
N ASN A 146 -15.31 4.86 -1.97
CA ASN A 146 -15.14 4.96 -3.42
C ASN A 146 -15.83 3.81 -4.16
N MET A 147 -15.70 2.58 -3.66
CA MET A 147 -16.38 1.41 -4.23
C MET A 147 -17.90 1.52 -4.13
N ALA A 148 -18.42 1.99 -3.00
CA ALA A 148 -19.85 2.22 -2.81
C ALA A 148 -20.39 3.30 -3.76
N ALA A 149 -19.67 4.42 -3.88
CA ALA A 149 -20.02 5.53 -4.77
C ALA A 149 -19.98 5.11 -6.25
N LEU A 150 -18.91 4.43 -6.69
CA LEU A 150 -18.81 3.90 -8.05
C LEU A 150 -19.90 2.87 -8.35
N GLY A 151 -20.20 1.99 -7.40
CA GLY A 151 -21.29 1.03 -7.53
C GLY A 151 -22.66 1.70 -7.67
N TRP A 152 -22.89 2.81 -6.95
CA TRP A 152 -24.11 3.61 -7.11
C TRP A 152 -24.17 4.32 -8.47
N LEU A 153 -23.08 4.96 -8.88
CA LEU A 153 -22.98 5.63 -10.19
C LEU A 153 -23.19 4.65 -11.34
N GLY A 154 -22.62 3.45 -11.26
CA GLY A 154 -22.82 2.39 -12.26
C GLY A 154 -24.29 2.00 -12.38
N ARG A 155 -25.00 1.78 -11.26
CA ARG A 155 -26.44 1.47 -11.28
C ARG A 155 -27.27 2.62 -11.85
N ALA A 156 -26.93 3.86 -11.51
CA ALA A 156 -27.61 5.04 -12.05
C ALA A 156 -27.42 5.17 -13.57
N ALA A 157 -26.21 4.92 -14.07
CA ALA A 157 -25.90 4.91 -15.49
C ALA A 157 -26.67 3.82 -16.24
N GLU A 158 -26.67 2.58 -15.72
CA GLU A 158 -27.44 1.48 -16.31
C GLU A 158 -28.95 1.77 -16.35
N ALA A 159 -29.51 2.38 -15.29
CA ALA A 159 -30.92 2.75 -15.26
C ALA A 159 -31.26 3.81 -16.31
N ALA A 160 -30.40 4.82 -16.48
CA ALA A 160 -30.56 5.85 -17.49
C ALA A 160 -30.48 5.28 -18.92
N GLU A 161 -29.52 4.38 -19.18
CA GLU A 161 -29.39 3.70 -20.47
C GLU A 161 -30.61 2.85 -20.79
N ARG A 162 -31.13 2.09 -19.80
CA ARG A 162 -32.37 1.31 -19.96
C ARG A 162 -33.54 2.20 -20.35
N GLU A 163 -33.74 3.33 -19.65
CA GLU A 163 -34.81 4.27 -19.96
C GLU A 163 -34.69 4.83 -21.38
N GLN A 164 -33.48 5.20 -21.81
CA GLN A 164 -33.23 5.65 -23.18
C GLN A 164 -33.58 4.57 -24.22
N LEU A 165 -33.16 3.32 -24.00
CA LEU A 165 -33.47 2.19 -24.88
C LEU A 165 -34.99 1.94 -24.98
N PHE A 166 -35.72 2.01 -23.85
CA PHE A 166 -37.18 1.89 -23.84
C PHE A 166 -37.87 3.05 -24.58
N ALA A 167 -37.41 4.28 -24.37
CA ALA A 167 -37.93 5.46 -25.06
C ALA A 167 -37.76 5.35 -26.58
N GLU A 168 -36.57 4.96 -27.04
CA GLU A 168 -36.28 4.75 -28.46
C GLU A 168 -37.14 3.62 -29.07
N ALA A 169 -37.30 2.50 -28.36
CA ALA A 169 -38.15 1.39 -28.79
C ALA A 169 -39.62 1.84 -28.92
N GLY A 170 -40.12 2.63 -27.97
CA GLY A 170 -41.47 3.21 -28.02
C GLY A 170 -41.70 4.12 -29.22
N VAL A 171 -40.73 4.97 -29.55
CA VAL A 171 -40.77 5.83 -30.74
C VAL A 171 -40.78 5.00 -32.03
N ARG A 172 -39.90 4.01 -32.15
CA ARG A 172 -39.85 3.09 -33.31
C ARG A 172 -41.17 2.32 -33.47
N HIS A 173 -41.78 1.85 -32.38
CA HIS A 173 -43.06 1.15 -32.42
C HIS A 173 -44.22 2.05 -32.89
N LYS A 174 -44.29 3.31 -32.40
CA LYS A 174 -45.27 4.30 -32.88
C LYS A 174 -45.11 4.62 -34.36
N GLN A 175 -43.87 4.81 -34.83
CA GLN A 175 -43.58 5.03 -36.25
C GLN A 175 -44.00 3.83 -37.12
N ARG A 176 -43.73 2.60 -36.66
CA ARG A 176 -44.14 1.37 -37.37
C ARG A 176 -45.67 1.22 -37.45
N ARG A 177 -46.41 1.54 -36.38
CA ARG A 177 -47.89 1.56 -36.42
C ARG A 177 -48.45 2.61 -37.37
N ARG A 178 -47.86 3.81 -37.41
CA ARG A 178 -48.28 4.87 -38.36
C ARG A 178 -48.05 4.48 -39.82
N ARG A 179 -47.05 3.65 -40.10
CA ARG A 179 -46.74 3.15 -41.45
C ARG A 179 -47.57 1.93 -41.86
N GLN A 180 -48.34 1.32 -40.94
CA GLN A 180 -49.20 0.19 -41.29
C GLN A 180 -50.54 0.69 -41.87
N PRO A 181 -50.98 0.18 -43.03
CA PRO A 181 -52.28 0.56 -43.60
C PRO A 181 -53.43 0.07 -42.69
N ALA A 182 -54.49 0.87 -42.59
CA ALA A 182 -55.66 0.56 -41.76
C ALA A 182 -56.25 -0.80 -42.17
N LYS A 183 -56.34 -1.75 -41.23
CA LYS A 183 -57.01 -3.04 -41.46
C LYS A 183 -58.49 -2.76 -41.69
N ARG A 184 -59.00 -3.12 -42.88
CA ARG A 184 -60.40 -2.92 -43.27
C ARG A 184 -61.31 -3.66 -42.27
N PRO A 185 -62.40 -3.04 -41.77
CA PRO A 185 -63.34 -3.73 -40.91
C PRO A 185 -64.00 -4.86 -41.72
N ILE A 186 -64.03 -6.07 -41.15
CA ILE A 186 -64.76 -7.20 -41.72
C ILE A 186 -66.24 -6.92 -41.42
N VAL A 187 -66.98 -6.54 -42.46
CA VAL A 187 -68.43 -6.38 -42.39
C VAL A 187 -69.05 -7.77 -42.54
N THR A 188 -69.53 -8.35 -41.45
CA THR A 188 -70.34 -9.56 -41.51
C THR A 188 -71.75 -9.15 -41.93
N VAL A 189 -72.10 -9.42 -43.18
CA VAL A 189 -73.49 -9.32 -43.67
C VAL A 189 -74.21 -10.60 -43.28
N THR A 190 -75.39 -10.42 -42.68
CA THR A 190 -76.31 -11.45 -42.16
C THR A 190 -76.82 -12.38 -43.24
#